data_AF-A0AAN5I673-F1
#
_entry.id   AF-A0AAN5I673-F1
#
_cell.length_a   1.000
_cell.length_b   1.000
_cell.length_c   1.000
_cell.angle_alpha   90.00
_cell.angle_beta   90.00
_cell.angle_gamma   90.00
#
_symmetry.space_group_name_H-M   'P 1'
#
loop_
_entity.id
_entity.type
_entity.pdbx_description
1 polymer ?
#
loop_
_entity_poly.entity_id
_entity_poly.type
_entity_poly.pdbx_seq_one_letter_code
_entity_poly.pdbx_strand_id
1 'polypeptide(L)'
;KIPIRIGFPYESHPRIYRNEKGQWTGIHVDLWKLFAEPIGSSLEFAFPDFQHFGTDDPDGVNGKFVAGVMGLLQNDSIDAAMGDYTLQKGRMTSFQYTPQYDYQPMNLIRRQRVMIPSFFERIGEFISSFGVYGYVISSSLIIATKVSVFSIFRKVYKDMGTKTYGIKFCIVFNVFVAFTLFNAIFAGSNLLSSVQVHQETLSETLHQLSKDNATLIVRDITHLLGYANDTPSEGRITVLRTKKEVIARVCSDPNAIYFDYLRDFIEFYNGDISEDESGACNLRTVSNDINKEDKYTIGTSLGKPMPIVNYYLADRIRDKKKLAFVILGMFDADKIDSFWFPRYMGRPAMIPPDPPAEYTYTPFSLNYFVIFFALLGVGSALSVIVFLLEILWHRHRSSIVPFDLRVVCR
;
A
#
# COMPACT_ATOMS: atom_id res chain seq x y z
N LYS A 1 26.18 43.80 3.79
CA LYS A 1 26.62 42.85 2.73
C LYS A 1 25.47 42.67 1.74
N ILE A 2 25.76 42.25 0.51
CA ILE A 2 24.73 41.96 -0.49
C ILE A 2 23.87 40.78 0.04
N PRO A 3 22.52 40.88 0.00
CA PRO A 3 21.65 39.78 0.41
C PRO A 3 21.90 38.54 -0.47
N ILE A 4 21.73 37.36 0.12
CA ILE A 4 21.72 36.10 -0.63
C ILE A 4 20.29 35.85 -1.10
N ARG A 5 20.08 35.85 -2.41
CA ARG A 5 18.78 35.61 -3.04
C ARG A 5 18.57 34.11 -3.25
N ILE A 6 17.52 33.54 -2.67
CA ILE A 6 17.26 32.10 -2.69
C ILE A 6 15.93 31.85 -3.40
N GLY A 7 15.95 31.05 -4.47
CA GLY A 7 14.76 30.59 -5.17
C GLY A 7 14.36 29.17 -4.76
N PHE A 8 13.06 28.86 -4.81
CA PHE A 8 12.50 27.54 -4.51
C PHE A 8 11.21 27.32 -5.31
N PRO A 9 10.86 26.07 -5.68
CA PRO A 9 9.84 25.81 -6.69
C PRO A 9 8.40 25.89 -6.15
N TYR A 10 8.19 25.55 -4.88
CA TYR A 10 6.87 25.58 -4.26
C TYR A 10 6.97 25.71 -2.75
N GLU A 11 5.90 26.17 -2.12
CA GLU A 11 5.75 26.09 -0.68
C GLU A 11 5.51 24.63 -0.26
N SER A 12 6.24 24.17 0.75
CA SER A 12 6.16 22.82 1.30
C SER A 12 6.39 22.87 2.80
N HIS A 13 5.32 22.69 3.59
CA HIS A 13 5.45 22.45 5.02
C HIS A 13 5.97 21.02 5.25
N PRO A 14 7.01 20.80 6.10
CA PRO A 14 7.70 21.75 6.99
C PRO A 14 8.98 22.39 6.44
N ARG A 15 9.37 22.13 5.18
CA ARG A 15 10.67 22.55 4.61
C ARG A 15 10.78 24.05 4.36
N ILE A 16 9.81 24.64 3.67
CA ILE A 16 9.68 26.08 3.46
C ILE A 16 8.21 26.46 3.28
N TYR A 17 7.70 27.31 4.16
CA TYR A 17 6.31 27.78 4.11
C TYR A 17 6.22 29.16 4.78
N ARG A 18 5.10 29.85 4.59
CA ARG A 18 4.81 31.10 5.31
C ARG A 18 4.13 30.80 6.63
N ASN A 19 4.62 31.39 7.72
CA ASN A 19 3.90 31.35 8.99
C ASN A 19 2.67 32.27 8.97
N GLU A 20 1.92 32.31 10.07
CA GLU A 20 0.74 33.18 10.25
C GLU A 20 1.03 34.68 10.03
N LYS A 21 2.29 35.11 10.16
CA LYS A 21 2.73 36.49 9.92
C LYS A 21 3.16 36.74 8.46
N GLY A 22 3.00 35.75 7.57
CA GLY A 22 3.44 35.82 6.18
C GLY A 22 4.96 35.72 5.99
N GLN A 23 5.73 35.37 7.04
CA GLN A 23 7.18 35.27 6.97
C GLN A 23 7.61 33.85 6.57
N TRP A 24 8.61 33.76 5.71
CA TRP A 24 9.24 32.49 5.36
C TRP A 24 9.88 31.83 6.57
N THR A 25 9.50 30.57 6.80
CA THR A 25 10.00 29.70 7.87
C THR A 25 10.10 28.26 7.37
N GLY A 26 10.72 27.38 8.15
CA GLY A 26 10.88 25.97 7.83
C GLY A 26 12.33 25.50 7.87
N ILE A 27 12.51 24.19 7.72
CA ILE A 27 13.82 23.52 7.84
C ILE A 27 14.86 24.15 6.90
N HIS A 28 14.50 24.36 5.63
CA HIS A 28 15.44 24.92 4.67
C HIS A 28 15.71 26.40 4.92
N VAL A 29 14.73 27.15 5.43
CA VAL A 29 14.92 28.55 5.81
C VAL A 29 15.95 28.67 6.95
N ASP A 30 15.85 27.82 7.97
CA ASP A 30 16.81 27.81 9.08
C ASP A 30 18.22 27.40 8.63
N LEU A 31 18.33 26.44 7.70
CA LEU A 31 19.60 26.04 7.10
C LEU A 31 20.33 27.24 6.50
N TRP A 32 19.64 28.00 5.65
CA TRP A 32 20.25 29.16 5.01
C TRP A 32 20.47 30.32 5.98
N LYS A 33 19.61 30.50 7.00
CA LYS A 33 19.81 31.53 8.04
C LYS A 33 21.08 31.26 8.85
N LEU A 34 21.26 30.02 9.30
CA LEU A 34 22.46 29.59 10.04
C LEU A 34 23.74 29.74 9.21
N PHE A 35 23.65 29.64 7.88
CA PHE A 35 24.77 29.96 7.01
C PHE A 35 25.01 31.47 6.85
N ALA A 36 23.94 32.26 6.66
CA ALA A 36 24.02 33.68 6.35
C ALA A 36 24.41 34.56 7.56
N GLU A 37 23.94 34.23 8.75
CA GLU A 37 24.19 34.99 9.98
C GLU A 37 25.70 35.14 10.28
N PRO A 38 26.52 34.06 10.31
CA PRO A 38 27.90 34.19 10.73
C PRO A 38 28.78 34.75 9.61
N ILE A 39 28.23 34.95 8.40
CA ILE A 39 28.87 35.74 7.33
C ILE A 39 28.27 37.15 7.23
N GLY A 40 27.37 37.56 8.13
CA GLY A 40 26.80 38.91 8.16
C GLY A 40 26.02 39.30 6.90
N SER A 41 25.41 38.33 6.22
CA SER A 41 24.54 38.56 5.06
C SER A 41 23.08 38.35 5.43
N SER A 42 22.18 39.07 4.79
CA SER A 42 20.73 38.82 4.90
C SER A 42 20.29 37.82 3.83
N LEU A 43 19.11 37.23 4.03
CA LEU A 43 18.45 36.37 3.04
C LEU A 43 17.29 37.11 2.38
N GLU A 44 17.14 36.90 1.08
CA GLU A 44 15.97 37.31 0.30
C GLU A 44 15.41 36.08 -0.40
N PHE A 45 14.15 35.76 -0.17
CA PHE A 45 13.52 34.60 -0.77
C PHE A 45 12.72 35.03 -2.00
N ALA A 46 13.17 34.57 -3.17
CA ALA A 46 12.49 34.78 -4.44
C ALA A 46 11.54 33.60 -4.68
N PHE A 47 10.24 33.85 -4.56
CA PHE A 47 9.22 32.87 -4.92
C PHE A 47 8.83 33.11 -6.39
N PRO A 48 9.28 32.27 -7.34
CA PRO A 48 8.97 32.48 -8.74
C PRO A 48 7.47 32.29 -9.01
N ASP A 49 6.92 33.09 -9.91
CA ASP A 49 5.55 32.90 -10.42
C ASP A 49 5.40 31.52 -11.11
N PHE A 50 6.51 30.97 -11.61
CA PHE A 50 6.59 29.66 -12.23
C PHE A 50 7.07 28.61 -11.22
N GLN A 51 6.10 27.88 -10.66
CA GLN A 51 6.30 26.90 -9.59
C GLN A 51 6.86 25.54 -10.09
N HIS A 52 8.08 25.54 -10.63
CA HIS A 52 8.73 24.31 -11.05
C HIS A 52 10.25 24.37 -10.88
N PHE A 53 10.88 23.20 -10.73
CA PHE A 53 12.32 23.12 -10.47
C PHE A 53 13.16 23.69 -11.62
N GLY A 54 12.76 23.42 -12.86
CA GLY A 54 13.43 23.86 -14.08
C GLY A 54 13.85 22.65 -14.92
N THR A 55 13.25 22.52 -16.11
CA THR A 55 13.59 21.52 -17.11
C THR A 55 14.85 21.94 -17.85
N ASP A 56 15.64 20.94 -18.27
CA ASP A 56 16.66 21.16 -19.30
C ASP A 56 15.99 21.70 -20.58
N ASP A 57 16.74 22.49 -21.35
CA ASP A 57 16.29 23.00 -22.65
C ASP A 57 15.99 21.83 -23.60
N PRO A 58 14.75 21.71 -24.12
CA PRO A 58 14.37 20.63 -25.03
C PRO A 58 15.19 20.64 -26.33
N ASP A 59 15.80 21.79 -26.69
CA ASP A 59 16.67 21.92 -27.84
C ASP A 59 18.06 21.27 -27.62
N GLY A 60 18.28 20.61 -26.47
CA GLY A 60 19.45 19.77 -26.22
C GLY A 60 20.75 20.55 -26.01
N VAL A 61 20.68 21.86 -25.80
CA VAL A 61 21.84 22.65 -25.39
C VAL A 61 22.17 22.29 -23.94
N ASN A 62 23.03 21.29 -23.78
CA ASN A 62 23.47 20.77 -22.48
C ASN A 62 23.77 21.92 -21.50
N GLY A 63 23.04 21.94 -20.39
CA GLY A 63 23.28 22.87 -19.29
C GLY A 63 22.56 24.22 -19.39
N LYS A 64 21.65 24.39 -20.37
CA LYS A 64 20.73 25.52 -20.42
C LYS A 64 19.35 25.14 -19.86
N PHE A 65 18.78 26.03 -19.05
CA PHE A 65 17.48 25.89 -18.40
C PHE A 65 16.56 27.01 -18.93
N VAL A 66 15.42 26.61 -19.50
CA VAL A 66 14.51 27.57 -20.17
C VAL A 66 13.62 28.32 -19.17
N ALA A 67 13.31 27.70 -18.03
CA ALA A 67 12.39 28.25 -17.04
C ALA A 67 12.64 27.68 -15.63
N GLY A 68 11.84 28.15 -14.67
CA GLY A 68 11.84 27.67 -13.29
C GLY A 68 13.02 28.19 -12.47
N VAL A 69 13.20 27.62 -11.28
CA VAL A 69 14.23 28.06 -10.34
C VAL A 69 15.64 27.92 -10.92
N MET A 70 15.93 26.82 -11.65
CA MET A 70 17.24 26.66 -12.30
C MET A 70 17.50 27.71 -13.40
N GLY A 71 16.46 28.14 -14.13
CA GLY A 71 16.59 29.23 -15.11
C GLY A 71 16.89 30.58 -14.46
N LEU A 72 16.26 30.87 -13.31
CA LEU A 72 16.59 32.05 -12.51
C LEU A 72 18.01 32.00 -11.93
N LEU A 73 18.50 30.81 -11.58
CA LEU A 73 19.87 30.62 -11.15
C LEU A 73 20.85 30.85 -12.31
N GLN A 74 20.52 30.37 -13.52
CA GLN A 74 21.35 30.55 -14.70
C GLN A 74 21.46 32.01 -15.17
N ASN A 75 20.38 32.80 -15.02
CA ASN A 75 20.37 34.19 -15.44
C ASN A 75 20.84 35.18 -14.36
N ASP A 76 21.42 34.69 -13.25
CA ASP A 76 21.87 35.49 -12.10
C ASP A 76 20.75 36.25 -11.34
N SER A 77 19.48 35.90 -11.51
CA SER A 77 18.36 36.51 -10.75
C SER A 77 18.30 36.03 -9.30
N ILE A 78 18.80 34.83 -9.03
CA ILE A 78 18.99 34.28 -7.68
C ILE A 78 20.43 33.78 -7.51
N ASP A 79 20.87 33.62 -6.27
CA ASP A 79 22.23 33.19 -5.92
C ASP A 79 22.28 31.70 -5.54
N ALA A 80 21.16 31.16 -5.04
CA ALA A 80 20.99 29.75 -4.72
C ALA A 80 19.57 29.25 -5.04
N ALA A 81 19.49 27.99 -5.44
CA ALA A 81 18.27 27.24 -5.65
C ALA A 81 18.12 26.20 -4.54
N MET A 82 17.01 26.26 -3.84
CA MET A 82 16.71 25.46 -2.66
C MET A 82 15.44 24.63 -2.89
N GLY A 83 15.48 23.37 -2.47
CA GLY A 83 14.40 22.42 -2.69
C GLY A 83 14.94 21.00 -2.86
N ASP A 84 14.09 20.12 -3.33
CA ASP A 84 14.33 18.69 -3.34
C ASP A 84 15.04 18.25 -4.63
N TYR A 85 16.16 18.93 -4.93
CA TYR A 85 16.91 18.64 -6.13
C TYR A 85 17.77 17.39 -5.96
N THR A 86 17.71 16.50 -6.94
CA THR A 86 18.67 15.40 -7.10
C THR A 86 19.87 15.82 -7.92
N LEU A 87 20.99 15.13 -7.70
CA LEU A 87 22.20 15.26 -8.52
C LEU A 87 21.94 14.78 -9.97
N GLN A 88 21.83 15.72 -10.90
CA GLN A 88 21.73 15.46 -12.33
C GLN A 88 22.97 15.99 -13.05
N LYS A 89 23.49 15.21 -14.02
CA LYS A 89 24.73 15.55 -14.74
C LYS A 89 24.69 16.95 -15.36
N GLY A 90 23.59 17.33 -16.02
CA GLY A 90 23.43 18.65 -16.64
C GLY A 90 23.45 19.80 -15.63
N ARG A 91 22.86 19.62 -14.45
CA ARG A 91 22.89 20.64 -13.38
C ARG A 91 24.28 20.75 -12.74
N MET A 92 24.96 19.63 -12.55
CA MET A 92 26.31 19.59 -11.96
C MET A 92 27.37 20.24 -12.85
N THR A 93 27.18 20.25 -14.17
CA THR A 93 28.09 20.96 -15.09
C THR A 93 27.89 22.47 -15.06
N SER A 94 26.67 22.94 -14.79
CA SER A 94 26.34 24.37 -14.80
C SER A 94 26.45 25.05 -13.44
N PHE A 95 26.26 24.31 -12.33
CA PHE A 95 26.17 24.89 -10.99
C PHE A 95 26.98 24.12 -9.95
N GLN A 96 27.29 24.80 -8.85
CA GLN A 96 27.79 24.15 -7.64
C GLN A 96 26.62 23.62 -6.84
N TYR A 97 26.88 22.64 -5.98
CA TYR A 97 25.88 22.03 -5.12
C TYR A 97 26.39 21.88 -3.69
N THR A 98 25.45 21.82 -2.75
CA THR A 98 25.76 21.58 -1.33
C THR A 98 26.12 20.11 -1.10
N PRO A 99 26.78 19.76 0.01
CA PRO A 99 26.76 18.38 0.45
C PRO A 99 25.33 17.84 0.54
N GLN A 100 25.18 16.55 0.28
CA GLN A 100 23.91 15.85 0.44
C GLN A 100 23.49 15.89 1.92
N TYR A 101 22.26 16.33 2.15
CA TYR A 101 21.72 16.49 3.50
C TYR A 101 20.53 15.56 3.76
N ASP A 102 19.97 14.98 2.71
CA ASP A 102 18.87 14.04 2.79
C ASP A 102 19.00 12.99 1.68
N TYR A 103 18.36 11.84 1.89
CA TYR A 103 18.29 10.74 0.96
C TYR A 103 16.84 10.31 0.81
N GLN A 104 16.25 10.62 -0.34
CA GLN A 104 14.83 10.35 -0.56
C GLN A 104 14.65 9.37 -1.71
N PRO A 105 14.00 8.22 -1.47
CA PRO A 105 13.56 7.38 -2.56
C PRO A 105 12.31 8.00 -3.19
N MET A 106 12.25 7.97 -4.53
CA MET A 106 10.99 8.20 -5.23
C MET A 106 10.18 6.92 -5.21
N ASN A 107 8.89 7.03 -4.93
CA ASN A 107 7.98 5.89 -4.86
C ASN A 107 6.68 6.20 -5.60
N LEU A 108 6.00 5.12 -6.01
CA LEU A 108 4.61 5.19 -6.39
C LEU A 108 3.76 5.01 -5.14
N ILE A 109 2.74 5.86 -5.03
CA ILE A 109 1.88 5.98 -3.86
C ILE A 109 0.45 5.87 -4.33
N ARG A 110 -0.33 5.03 -3.66
CA ARG A 110 -1.71 4.76 -4.05
C ARG A 110 -2.60 4.60 -2.83
N ARG A 111 -3.90 4.79 -3.01
CA ARG A 111 -4.90 4.33 -2.05
C ARG A 111 -4.81 2.82 -1.86
N GLN A 112 -4.68 2.39 -0.61
CA GLN A 112 -4.73 1.00 -0.18
C GLN A 112 -6.06 0.39 -0.62
N ARG A 113 -5.97 -0.61 -1.51
CA ARG A 113 -7.12 -1.41 -1.92
C ARG A 113 -7.31 -2.51 -0.90
N VAL A 114 -8.39 -2.41 -0.13
CA VAL A 114 -8.88 -3.53 0.65
C VAL A 114 -9.72 -4.38 -0.29
N MET A 115 -9.14 -5.45 -0.81
CA MET A 115 -9.90 -6.45 -1.56
C MET A 115 -10.81 -7.16 -0.55
N ILE A 116 -12.09 -6.83 -0.59
CA ILE A 116 -13.10 -7.54 0.16
C ILE A 116 -13.55 -8.67 -0.77
N PRO A 117 -13.13 -9.93 -0.56
CA PRO A 117 -13.55 -11.03 -1.42
C PRO A 117 -15.07 -11.10 -1.41
N SER A 118 -15.64 -11.33 -2.59
CA SER A 118 -17.07 -11.49 -2.76
C SER A 118 -17.58 -12.69 -1.95
N PHE A 119 -18.89 -12.74 -1.68
CA PHE A 119 -19.48 -13.84 -0.91
C PHE A 119 -19.14 -15.23 -1.50
N PHE A 120 -19.17 -15.36 -2.83
CA PHE A 120 -18.84 -16.61 -3.51
C PHE A 120 -17.36 -16.94 -3.51
N GLU A 121 -16.48 -15.94 -3.62
CA GLU A 121 -15.03 -16.15 -3.48
C GLU A 121 -14.69 -16.62 -2.06
N ARG A 122 -15.33 -16.06 -1.02
CA ARG A 122 -15.16 -16.54 0.36
C ARG A 122 -15.61 -17.98 0.53
N ILE A 123 -16.73 -18.36 -0.10
CA ILE A 123 -17.17 -19.77 -0.13
C ILE A 123 -16.12 -20.62 -0.84
N GLY A 124 -15.60 -20.15 -1.98
CA GLY A 124 -14.55 -20.80 -2.74
C GLY A 124 -13.29 -21.01 -1.91
N GLU A 125 -12.79 -19.97 -1.24
CA GLU A 125 -11.65 -20.00 -0.32
C GLU A 125 -11.90 -20.98 0.83
N PHE A 126 -13.07 -20.88 1.48
CA PHE A 126 -13.44 -21.80 2.56
C PHE A 126 -13.47 -23.26 2.08
N ILE A 127 -14.10 -23.56 0.95
CA ILE A 127 -14.14 -24.91 0.37
C ILE A 127 -12.75 -25.36 -0.08
N SER A 128 -11.97 -24.47 -0.69
CA SER A 128 -10.60 -24.77 -1.14
C SER A 128 -9.64 -25.01 0.03
N SER A 129 -9.94 -24.46 1.22
CA SER A 129 -9.17 -24.71 2.44
C SER A 129 -9.29 -26.16 2.91
N PHE A 130 -10.30 -26.92 2.45
CA PHE A 130 -10.33 -28.37 2.62
C PHE A 130 -9.30 -29.09 1.73
N GLY A 131 -8.68 -28.39 0.77
CA GLY A 131 -7.93 -28.96 -0.33
C GLY A 131 -8.86 -29.61 -1.36
N VAL A 132 -8.46 -29.63 -2.63
CA VAL A 132 -9.24 -30.24 -3.73
C VAL A 132 -9.67 -31.67 -3.39
N TYR A 133 -8.87 -32.38 -2.59
CA TYR A 133 -9.11 -33.76 -2.18
C TYR A 133 -9.81 -33.93 -0.83
N GLY A 134 -9.92 -32.90 0.03
CA GLY A 134 -10.46 -33.07 1.38
C GLY A 134 -11.94 -33.46 1.39
N TYR A 135 -12.73 -32.88 0.48
CA TYR A 135 -14.12 -33.28 0.29
C TYR A 135 -14.23 -34.74 -0.18
N VAL A 136 -13.41 -35.13 -1.15
CA VAL A 136 -13.39 -36.50 -1.71
C VAL A 136 -12.98 -37.52 -0.65
N ILE A 137 -11.95 -37.21 0.14
CA ILE A 137 -11.47 -38.07 1.23
C ILE A 137 -12.55 -38.20 2.31
N SER A 138 -13.17 -37.09 2.71
CA SER A 138 -14.22 -37.09 3.74
C SER A 138 -15.46 -37.86 3.31
N SER A 139 -15.94 -37.64 2.09
CA SER A 139 -17.10 -38.37 1.54
C SER A 139 -16.79 -39.85 1.33
N SER A 140 -15.58 -40.20 0.86
CA SER A 140 -15.13 -41.58 0.75
C SER A 140 -15.04 -42.26 2.12
N LEU A 141 -14.56 -41.58 3.15
CA LEU A 141 -14.52 -42.09 4.53
C LEU A 141 -15.92 -42.30 5.12
N ILE A 142 -16.86 -41.39 4.86
CA ILE A 142 -18.26 -41.54 5.28
C ILE A 142 -18.89 -42.76 4.61
N ILE A 143 -18.72 -42.91 3.29
CA ILE A 143 -19.23 -44.06 2.53
C ILE A 143 -18.60 -45.35 3.05
N ALA A 144 -17.27 -45.42 3.15
CA ALA A 144 -16.57 -46.58 3.66
C ALA A 144 -17.02 -46.95 5.09
N THR A 145 -17.24 -45.95 5.94
CA THR A 145 -17.76 -46.13 7.30
C THR A 145 -19.18 -46.68 7.27
N LYS A 146 -20.10 -46.11 6.49
CA LYS A 146 -21.48 -46.58 6.38
C LYS A 146 -21.56 -47.99 5.81
N VAL A 147 -20.78 -48.29 4.77
CA VAL A 147 -20.68 -49.65 4.18
C VAL A 147 -20.10 -50.64 5.18
N SER A 148 -19.07 -50.25 5.94
CA SER A 148 -18.48 -51.08 6.99
C SER A 148 -19.49 -51.35 8.11
N VAL A 149 -20.16 -50.31 8.63
CA VAL A 149 -21.20 -50.44 9.65
C VAL A 149 -22.36 -51.30 9.16
N PHE A 150 -22.82 -51.11 7.93
CA PHE A 150 -23.89 -51.92 7.34
C PHE A 150 -23.47 -53.40 7.17
N SER A 151 -22.24 -53.65 6.71
CA SER A 151 -21.69 -55.00 6.55
C SER A 151 -21.51 -55.72 7.89
N ILE A 152 -21.09 -54.97 8.92
CA ILE A 152 -21.00 -55.47 10.30
C ILE A 152 -22.39 -55.73 10.84
N PHE A 153 -23.34 -54.81 10.71
CA PHE A 153 -24.71 -55.00 11.18
C PHE A 153 -25.33 -56.26 10.57
N ARG A 154 -25.13 -56.48 9.26
CA ARG A 154 -25.57 -57.68 8.55
C ARG A 154 -24.89 -58.97 9.03
N LYS A 155 -23.62 -58.92 9.44
CA LYS A 155 -22.90 -60.07 10.00
C LYS A 155 -23.18 -60.31 11.49
N VAL A 156 -23.33 -59.26 12.29
CA VAL A 156 -23.50 -59.30 13.75
C VAL A 156 -24.94 -59.64 14.15
N TYR A 157 -25.94 -59.39 13.29
CA TYR A 157 -27.27 -59.97 13.46
C TYR A 157 -27.26 -61.52 13.48
N LYS A 158 -26.13 -62.14 13.09
CA LYS A 158 -25.90 -63.59 13.18
C LYS A 158 -25.01 -64.05 14.33
N ASP A 159 -24.24 -63.18 14.99
CA ASP A 159 -23.36 -63.56 16.11
C ASP A 159 -22.95 -62.32 16.91
N MET A 160 -23.61 -62.08 18.04
CA MET A 160 -23.28 -60.99 18.95
C MET A 160 -22.13 -61.39 19.88
N GLY A 161 -20.91 -60.91 19.59
CA GLY A 161 -19.80 -61.06 20.52
C GLY A 161 -18.53 -60.33 20.07
N THR A 162 -18.21 -59.24 20.76
CA THR A 162 -16.86 -58.63 20.98
C THR A 162 -15.96 -58.26 19.79
N LYS A 163 -16.25 -58.61 18.53
CA LYS A 163 -15.32 -58.39 17.39
C LYS A 163 -15.41 -57.00 16.71
N THR A 164 -16.19 -56.06 17.24
CA THR A 164 -16.39 -54.73 16.61
C THR A 164 -15.48 -53.61 17.13
N TYR A 165 -14.66 -53.84 18.16
CA TYR A 165 -13.84 -52.78 18.77
C TYR A 165 -12.85 -52.15 17.78
N GLY A 166 -12.17 -52.97 16.96
CA GLY A 166 -11.22 -52.46 15.96
C GLY A 166 -11.86 -51.50 14.96
N ILE A 167 -13.08 -51.80 14.49
CA ILE A 167 -13.76 -50.95 13.50
C ILE A 167 -14.28 -49.67 14.14
N LYS A 168 -14.83 -49.76 15.36
CA LYS A 168 -15.21 -48.56 16.13
C LYS A 168 -14.01 -47.64 16.36
N PHE A 169 -12.86 -48.22 16.71
CA PHE A 169 -11.60 -47.47 16.86
C PHE A 169 -11.17 -46.82 15.54
N CYS A 170 -11.16 -47.55 14.42
CA CYS A 170 -10.82 -46.99 13.11
C CYS A 170 -11.72 -45.81 12.73
N ILE A 171 -13.03 -45.90 12.98
CA ILE A 171 -13.96 -44.79 12.69
C ILE A 171 -13.61 -43.57 13.55
N VAL A 172 -13.49 -43.74 14.86
CA VAL A 172 -13.19 -42.64 15.80
C VAL A 172 -11.82 -42.02 15.47
N PHE A 173 -10.80 -42.84 15.21
CA PHE A 173 -9.46 -42.38 14.87
C PHE A 173 -9.43 -41.60 13.55
N ASN A 174 -10.13 -42.09 12.50
CA ASN A 174 -10.20 -41.35 11.23
C ASN A 174 -10.92 -40.01 11.39
N VAL A 175 -12.02 -39.95 12.15
CA VAL A 175 -12.73 -38.69 12.43
C VAL A 175 -11.82 -37.73 13.21
N PHE A 176 -11.09 -38.23 14.22
CA PHE A 176 -10.15 -37.43 15.00
C PHE A 176 -9.02 -36.86 14.13
N VAL A 177 -8.39 -37.69 13.30
CA VAL A 177 -7.31 -37.25 12.38
C VAL A 177 -7.85 -36.23 11.37
N ALA A 178 -9.01 -36.50 10.77
CA ALA A 178 -9.63 -35.58 9.81
C ALA A 178 -9.94 -34.22 10.44
N PHE A 179 -10.53 -34.20 11.65
CA PHE A 179 -10.83 -32.97 12.35
C PHE A 179 -9.57 -32.20 12.78
N THR A 180 -8.54 -32.91 13.22
CA THR A 180 -7.25 -32.30 13.62
C THR A 180 -6.53 -31.69 12.41
N LEU A 181 -6.48 -32.41 11.29
CA LEU A 181 -5.91 -31.89 10.04
C LEU A 181 -6.72 -30.70 9.51
N PHE A 182 -8.05 -30.78 9.57
CA PHE A 182 -8.91 -29.65 9.20
C PHE A 182 -8.59 -28.41 10.02
N ASN A 183 -8.53 -28.53 11.36
CA ASN A 183 -8.23 -27.38 12.22
C ASN A 183 -6.83 -26.82 11.94
N ALA A 184 -5.84 -27.68 11.67
CA ALA A 184 -4.48 -27.25 11.34
C ALA A 184 -4.43 -26.49 10.00
N ILE A 185 -5.09 -26.99 8.95
CA ILE A 185 -5.14 -26.34 7.64
C ILE A 185 -5.99 -25.08 7.70
N PHE A 186 -7.15 -25.11 8.36
CA PHE A 186 -8.00 -23.94 8.55
C PHE A 186 -7.25 -22.83 9.30
N ALA A 187 -6.50 -23.18 10.35
CA ALA A 187 -5.67 -22.22 11.06
C ALA A 187 -4.54 -21.70 10.17
N GLY A 188 -3.80 -22.58 9.48
CA GLY A 188 -2.69 -22.16 8.62
C GLY A 188 -3.12 -21.31 7.42
N SER A 189 -4.24 -21.65 6.78
CA SER A 189 -4.68 -20.98 5.56
C SER A 189 -5.58 -19.78 5.81
N ASN A 190 -6.50 -19.81 6.79
CA ASN A 190 -7.52 -18.77 6.97
C ASN A 190 -7.23 -17.78 8.11
N LEU A 191 -6.52 -18.19 9.17
CA LEU A 191 -6.09 -17.22 10.21
C LEU A 191 -4.91 -16.37 9.73
N LEU A 192 -4.03 -16.92 8.88
CA LEU A 192 -2.87 -16.20 8.34
C LEU A 192 -3.19 -15.38 7.07
N SER A 193 -4.23 -15.74 6.32
CA SER A 193 -4.66 -14.97 5.12
C SER A 193 -5.59 -13.79 5.43
N SER A 194 -5.82 -13.51 6.71
CA SER A 194 -6.83 -12.55 7.17
C SER A 194 -6.62 -11.17 6.53
N VAL A 195 -7.59 -10.75 5.73
CA VAL A 195 -7.56 -9.53 4.90
C VAL A 195 -6.21 -9.36 4.20
N GLN A 196 -6.00 -10.07 3.10
CA GLN A 196 -4.92 -9.73 2.18
C GLN A 196 -5.14 -8.29 1.74
N VAL A 197 -4.47 -7.36 2.40
CA VAL A 197 -4.20 -6.06 1.84
C VAL A 197 -3.39 -6.38 0.59
N HIS A 198 -4.04 -6.29 -0.56
CA HIS A 198 -3.39 -6.58 -1.83
C HIS A 198 -2.18 -5.68 -1.92
N GLN A 199 -0.99 -6.27 -1.79
CA GLN A 199 0.25 -5.55 -1.90
C GLN A 199 0.52 -5.45 -3.39
N GLU A 200 -0.01 -4.39 -3.98
CA GLU A 200 0.24 -4.10 -5.39
C GLU A 200 1.73 -3.98 -5.60
N THR A 201 2.20 -4.71 -6.60
CA THR A 201 3.59 -4.71 -6.97
C THR A 201 3.87 -3.65 -8.01
N LEU A 202 5.13 -3.25 -8.15
CA LEU A 202 5.55 -2.26 -9.13
C LEU A 202 5.27 -2.75 -10.55
N SER A 203 5.54 -4.03 -10.84
CA SER A 203 5.20 -4.65 -12.13
C SER A 203 3.71 -4.54 -12.46
N GLU A 204 2.83 -4.86 -11.51
CA GLU A 204 1.38 -4.74 -11.70
C GLU A 204 0.97 -3.27 -11.95
N THR A 205 1.54 -2.35 -11.20
CA THR A 205 1.23 -0.92 -11.28
C THR A 205 1.67 -0.32 -12.62
N LEU A 206 2.87 -0.66 -13.08
CA LEU A 206 3.37 -0.23 -14.40
C LEU A 206 2.52 -0.81 -15.53
N HIS A 207 2.07 -2.05 -15.40
CA HIS A 207 1.14 -2.66 -16.36
C HIS A 207 -0.23 -1.97 -16.38
N GLN A 208 -0.73 -1.51 -15.24
CA GLN A 208 -1.96 -0.73 -15.18
C GLN A 208 -1.80 0.66 -15.84
N LEU A 209 -0.64 1.29 -15.67
CA LEU A 209 -0.29 2.54 -16.35
C LEU A 209 -0.15 2.36 -17.86
N SER A 210 0.48 1.26 -18.32
CA SER A 210 0.68 0.99 -19.75
C SER A 210 -0.62 0.62 -20.48
N LYS A 211 -1.56 -0.03 -19.78
CA LYS A 211 -2.88 -0.42 -20.31
C LYS A 211 -3.95 0.68 -20.23
N ASP A 212 -3.57 1.93 -19.97
CA ASP A 212 -4.52 3.05 -19.90
C ASP A 212 -5.60 2.90 -18.79
N ASN A 213 -5.36 2.05 -17.79
CA ASN A 213 -6.31 1.79 -16.70
C ASN A 213 -6.05 2.66 -15.46
N ALA A 214 -4.89 3.33 -15.40
CA ALA A 214 -4.49 4.17 -14.28
C ALA A 214 -4.03 5.55 -14.74
N THR A 215 -4.12 6.54 -13.84
CA THR A 215 -3.66 7.92 -14.08
C THR A 215 -2.47 8.19 -13.18
N LEU A 216 -1.37 8.67 -13.77
CA LEU A 216 -0.19 9.08 -13.03
C LEU A 216 -0.33 10.54 -12.61
N ILE A 217 -0.24 10.80 -11.31
CA ILE A 217 -0.26 12.12 -10.72
C ILE A 217 1.16 12.50 -10.37
N VAL A 218 1.57 13.69 -10.78
CA VAL A 218 2.87 14.27 -10.41
C VAL A 218 2.67 15.72 -9.99
N ARG A 219 3.56 16.21 -9.11
CA ARG A 219 3.57 17.64 -8.74
C ARG A 219 4.30 18.49 -9.76
N ASP A 220 5.37 17.94 -10.31
CA ASP A 220 6.22 18.56 -11.32
C ASP A 220 6.64 17.47 -12.33
N ILE A 221 6.43 17.73 -13.62
CA ILE A 221 6.77 16.79 -14.68
C ILE A 221 8.28 16.54 -14.79
N THR A 222 9.11 17.48 -14.30
CA THR A 222 10.57 17.33 -14.23
C THR A 222 11.00 16.15 -13.38
N HIS A 223 10.18 15.73 -12.41
CA HIS A 223 10.46 14.55 -11.59
C HIS A 223 10.41 13.26 -12.42
N LEU A 224 9.62 13.22 -13.51
CA LEU A 224 9.54 12.06 -14.40
C LEU A 224 10.73 11.96 -15.36
N LEU A 225 11.27 13.10 -15.82
CA LEU A 225 12.31 13.16 -16.84
C LEU A 225 13.62 12.44 -16.45
N GLY A 226 13.87 12.25 -15.14
CA GLY A 226 15.04 11.51 -14.65
C GLY A 226 14.81 10.01 -14.42
N TYR A 227 13.57 9.54 -14.52
CA TYR A 227 13.17 8.20 -14.07
C TYR A 227 12.45 7.39 -15.15
N ALA A 228 11.85 8.07 -16.13
CA ALA A 228 11.10 7.43 -17.20
C ALA A 228 11.81 7.57 -18.55
N ASN A 229 12.22 6.45 -19.15
CA ASN A 229 12.65 6.44 -20.56
C ASN A 229 11.44 6.40 -21.51
N ASP A 230 10.38 5.70 -21.09
CA ASP A 230 9.06 5.76 -21.74
C ASP A 230 8.09 6.32 -20.71
N THR A 231 7.67 7.56 -20.91
CA THR A 231 6.62 8.17 -20.11
C THR A 231 5.26 7.60 -20.55
N PRO A 232 4.29 7.44 -19.62
CA PRO A 232 2.92 7.15 -20.00
C PRO A 232 2.41 8.17 -21.01
N SER A 233 1.41 7.82 -21.81
CA SER A 233 0.79 8.75 -22.76
C SER A 233 0.41 10.06 -22.06
N GLU A 234 0.67 11.22 -22.68
CA GLU A 234 0.51 12.54 -22.04
C GLU A 234 -0.89 12.74 -21.44
N GLY A 235 -1.93 12.15 -22.05
CA GLY A 235 -3.31 12.20 -21.54
C GLY A 235 -3.55 11.47 -20.21
N ARG A 236 -2.58 10.70 -19.71
CA ARG A 236 -2.64 9.96 -18.44
C ARG A 236 -1.80 10.57 -17.34
N ILE A 237 -1.06 11.64 -17.64
CA ILE A 237 -0.27 12.36 -16.66
C ILE A 237 -1.09 13.58 -16.23
N THR A 238 -1.47 13.61 -14.95
CA THR A 238 -2.14 14.76 -14.36
C THR A 238 -1.17 15.50 -13.45
N VAL A 239 -0.85 16.74 -13.79
CA VAL A 239 0.02 17.59 -12.97
C VAL A 239 -0.84 18.34 -11.95
N LEU A 240 -0.70 18.01 -10.66
CA LEU A 240 -1.40 18.67 -9.57
C LEU A 240 -0.37 19.37 -8.67
N ARG A 241 -0.43 20.70 -8.60
CA ARG A 241 0.61 21.49 -7.94
C ARG A 241 0.53 21.40 -6.43
N THR A 242 -0.69 21.44 -5.90
CA THR A 242 -0.91 21.48 -4.47
C THR A 242 -1.03 20.09 -3.88
N LYS A 243 -0.46 19.95 -2.70
CA LYS A 243 -0.45 18.70 -1.93
C LYS A 243 -1.88 18.24 -1.59
N LYS A 244 -2.79 19.20 -1.31
CA LYS A 244 -4.21 18.95 -1.05
C LYS A 244 -4.95 18.36 -2.25
N GLU A 245 -4.72 18.89 -3.45
CA GLU A 245 -5.32 18.37 -4.68
C GLU A 245 -4.84 16.95 -5.00
N VAL A 246 -3.53 16.68 -4.83
CA VAL A 246 -2.95 15.35 -5.02
C VAL A 246 -3.67 14.33 -4.15
N ILE A 247 -3.80 14.61 -2.85
CA ILE A 247 -4.38 13.66 -1.90
C ILE A 247 -5.88 13.48 -2.15
N ALA A 248 -6.61 14.57 -2.38
CA ALA A 248 -8.03 14.50 -2.75
C ALA A 248 -8.22 13.63 -4.01
N ARG A 249 -7.37 13.79 -5.02
CA ARG A 249 -7.42 13.00 -6.26
C ARG A 249 -7.08 11.52 -6.02
N VAL A 250 -5.99 11.21 -5.30
CA VAL A 250 -5.59 9.82 -5.00
C VAL A 250 -6.62 9.12 -4.11
N CYS A 251 -7.24 9.85 -3.17
CA CYS A 251 -8.29 9.28 -2.31
C CYS A 251 -9.61 9.08 -3.06
N SER A 252 -10.00 10.01 -3.94
CA SER A 252 -11.25 9.94 -4.70
C SER A 252 -11.23 8.88 -5.81
N ASP A 253 -10.06 8.61 -6.41
CA ASP A 253 -9.92 7.73 -7.56
C ASP A 253 -9.05 6.51 -7.24
N PRO A 254 -9.61 5.29 -7.24
CA PRO A 254 -8.86 4.07 -6.97
C PRO A 254 -7.81 3.76 -8.05
N ASN A 255 -7.85 4.43 -9.20
CA ASN A 255 -6.92 4.29 -10.32
C ASN A 255 -5.88 5.42 -10.41
N ALA A 256 -5.93 6.39 -9.49
CA ALA A 256 -4.91 7.41 -9.38
C ALA A 256 -3.67 6.87 -8.65
N ILE A 257 -2.49 7.07 -9.25
CA ILE A 257 -1.20 6.71 -8.70
C ILE A 257 -0.38 8.00 -8.61
N TYR A 258 0.10 8.34 -7.43
CA TYR A 258 0.95 9.49 -7.20
C TYR A 258 2.43 9.09 -7.25
N PHE A 259 3.24 9.82 -8.01
CA PHE A 259 4.69 9.61 -8.10
C PHE A 259 5.42 10.82 -7.52
N ASP A 260 6.15 10.60 -6.43
CA ASP A 260 6.99 11.62 -5.82
C ASP A 260 7.98 11.02 -4.82
N TYR A 261 8.75 11.88 -4.16
CA TYR A 261 9.60 11.49 -3.04
C TYR A 261 8.78 10.98 -1.84
N LEU A 262 9.27 9.92 -1.21
CA LEU A 262 8.61 9.32 -0.05
C LEU A 262 8.45 10.30 1.12
N ARG A 263 9.43 11.19 1.31
CA ARG A 263 9.39 12.14 2.41
C ARG A 263 8.36 13.22 2.22
N ASP A 264 8.15 13.68 0.99
CA ASP A 264 7.04 14.58 0.66
C ASP A 264 5.71 13.96 1.09
N PHE A 265 5.56 12.64 0.93
CA PHE A 265 4.38 11.93 1.40
C PHE A 265 4.23 11.83 2.93
N ILE A 266 5.32 11.58 3.66
CA ILE A 266 5.32 11.53 5.14
C ILE A 266 4.82 12.84 5.75
N GLU A 267 5.14 13.96 5.10
CA GLU A 267 4.67 15.28 5.50
C GLU A 267 3.13 15.36 5.49
N PHE A 268 2.44 14.59 4.66
CA PHE A 268 0.98 14.57 4.54
C PHE A 268 0.25 13.58 5.42
N TYR A 269 0.85 12.40 5.60
CA TYR A 269 0.08 11.20 5.87
C TYR A 269 -0.66 11.19 7.23
N ASN A 270 -0.31 12.06 8.19
CA ASN A 270 -0.63 11.82 9.60
C ASN A 270 -1.04 13.06 10.44
N GLY A 271 -1.28 14.24 9.87
CA GLY A 271 -1.52 15.47 10.66
C GLY A 271 -2.81 16.22 10.34
N ASP A 272 -2.91 16.77 9.13
CA ASP A 272 -3.88 17.85 8.87
C ASP A 272 -5.10 17.44 8.04
N ILE A 273 -5.09 16.23 7.46
CA ILE A 273 -6.14 15.77 6.54
C ILE A 273 -7.15 14.85 7.23
N SER A 274 -6.83 14.33 8.43
CA SER A 274 -7.74 13.47 9.19
C SER A 274 -8.85 14.23 9.92
N GLU A 275 -8.71 15.53 10.15
CA GLU A 275 -9.70 16.31 10.92
C GLU A 275 -10.75 17.01 10.04
N ASP A 276 -10.39 17.46 8.83
CA ASP A 276 -11.32 18.14 7.91
C ASP A 276 -11.89 17.20 6.84
N GLU A 277 -13.00 16.53 7.17
CA GLU A 277 -14.12 16.03 6.33
C GLU A 277 -13.86 15.16 5.07
N SER A 278 -12.67 15.12 4.47
CA SER A 278 -12.36 14.23 3.35
C SER A 278 -11.83 12.91 3.89
N GLY A 279 -12.75 11.98 4.16
CA GLY A 279 -12.53 10.68 4.80
C GLY A 279 -11.13 10.09 4.61
N ALA A 280 -10.45 9.87 5.74
CA ALA A 280 -9.13 9.26 5.85
C ALA A 280 -8.99 8.04 4.94
N CYS A 281 -8.38 8.24 3.76
CA CYS A 281 -8.07 7.14 2.88
C CYS A 281 -6.68 6.63 3.25
N ASN A 282 -6.56 5.32 3.50
CA ASN A 282 -5.26 4.72 3.75
C ASN A 282 -4.47 4.76 2.44
N LEU A 283 -3.34 5.43 2.43
CA LEU A 283 -2.40 5.53 1.33
C LEU A 283 -1.21 4.62 1.63
N ARG A 284 -0.66 3.95 0.61
CA ARG A 284 0.50 3.07 0.73
C ARG A 284 1.45 3.27 -0.44
N THR A 285 2.72 2.96 -0.19
CA THR A 285 3.71 2.81 -1.23
C THR A 285 3.50 1.49 -1.97
N VAL A 286 3.70 1.50 -3.28
CA VAL A 286 3.74 0.30 -4.12
C VAL A 286 5.05 -0.44 -3.84
N SER A 287 4.99 -1.76 -3.65
CA SER A 287 6.20 -2.54 -3.35
C SER A 287 7.08 -2.66 -4.59
N ASN A 288 8.38 -2.43 -4.42
CA ASN A 288 9.34 -2.64 -5.50
C ASN A 288 9.69 -4.14 -5.58
N ASP A 289 9.02 -4.86 -6.49
CA ASP A 289 9.24 -6.28 -6.80
C ASP A 289 10.16 -6.49 -7.99
N ILE A 290 10.66 -5.41 -8.62
CA ILE A 290 11.47 -5.49 -9.83
C ILE A 290 12.84 -6.07 -9.48
N ASN A 291 13.09 -7.29 -9.96
CA ASN A 291 14.43 -7.85 -10.01
C ASN A 291 15.31 -7.01 -10.94
N LYS A 292 16.63 -6.96 -10.70
CA LYS A 292 17.61 -6.14 -11.48
C LYS A 292 17.55 -6.35 -13.01
N GLU A 293 16.88 -7.40 -13.48
CA GLU A 293 16.80 -7.80 -14.88
C GLU A 293 15.59 -7.20 -15.64
N ASP A 294 14.51 -6.77 -14.95
CA ASP A 294 13.35 -6.14 -15.61
C ASP A 294 13.60 -4.65 -15.84
N LYS A 295 14.29 -4.35 -16.94
CA LYS A 295 14.81 -3.03 -17.32
C LYS A 295 13.80 -2.04 -17.92
N TYR A 296 12.50 -2.31 -17.84
CA TYR A 296 11.53 -1.45 -18.53
C TYR A 296 11.11 -0.22 -17.71
N THR A 297 11.64 0.90 -18.20
CA THR A 297 11.04 2.23 -18.39
C THR A 297 10.64 3.11 -17.24
N ILE A 298 10.41 2.64 -16.00
CA ILE A 298 10.28 3.53 -14.81
C ILE A 298 10.98 2.94 -13.55
N GLY A 299 11.44 1.69 -13.61
CA GLY A 299 11.77 0.92 -12.39
C GLY A 299 13.20 0.97 -11.84
N THR A 300 14.22 1.34 -12.63
CA THR A 300 15.62 1.09 -12.20
C THR A 300 16.09 2.00 -11.06
N SER A 301 15.44 3.15 -10.87
CA SER A 301 15.76 4.14 -9.82
C SER A 301 14.64 4.31 -8.79
N LEU A 302 13.47 3.71 -9.01
CA LEU A 302 12.37 3.70 -8.05
C LEU A 302 12.79 2.98 -6.76
N GLY A 303 12.40 3.53 -5.61
CA GLY A 303 12.77 3.02 -4.29
C GLY A 303 14.24 3.18 -3.91
N LYS A 304 15.12 3.60 -4.84
CA LYS A 304 16.53 3.87 -4.51
C LYS A 304 16.65 5.25 -3.88
N PRO A 305 17.28 5.37 -2.71
CA PRO A 305 17.52 6.66 -2.08
C PRO A 305 18.40 7.53 -2.98
N MET A 306 17.93 8.73 -3.30
CA MET A 306 18.67 9.70 -4.10
C MET A 306 19.10 10.87 -3.21
N PRO A 307 20.35 11.36 -3.36
CA PRO A 307 20.85 12.45 -2.55
C PRO A 307 20.13 13.75 -2.93
N ILE A 308 19.63 14.44 -1.92
CA ILE A 308 19.03 15.77 -2.05
C ILE A 308 20.09 16.83 -1.78
N VAL A 309 20.17 17.81 -2.67
CA VAL A 309 21.13 18.91 -2.63
C VAL A 309 20.45 20.24 -2.96
N ASN A 310 21.08 21.34 -2.57
CA ASN A 310 20.75 22.67 -3.06
C ASN A 310 21.81 23.09 -4.09
N TYR A 311 21.40 23.79 -5.15
CA TYR A 311 22.31 24.32 -6.17
C TYR A 311 22.61 25.79 -5.91
N TYR A 312 23.79 26.28 -6.30
CA TYR A 312 24.16 27.68 -6.15
C TYR A 312 25.25 28.13 -7.13
N LEU A 313 25.36 29.44 -7.31
CA LEU A 313 26.41 30.07 -8.10
C LEU A 313 27.72 30.18 -7.29
N ALA A 314 28.80 29.65 -7.85
CA ALA A 314 30.11 29.57 -7.18
C ALA A 314 30.62 30.95 -6.71
N ASP A 315 30.42 31.99 -7.53
CA ASP A 315 30.97 33.33 -7.29
C ASP A 315 30.17 34.12 -6.25
N ARG A 316 28.90 33.73 -6.04
CA ARG A 316 27.97 34.36 -5.09
C ARG A 316 28.12 33.75 -3.69
N ILE A 317 28.37 32.44 -3.60
CA ILE A 317 28.58 31.72 -2.33
C ILE A 317 30.06 31.33 -2.17
N ARG A 318 30.87 32.27 -1.69
CA ARG A 318 32.34 32.10 -1.58
C ARG A 318 32.75 31.20 -0.40
N ASP A 319 32.02 31.25 0.71
CA ASP A 319 32.33 30.51 1.94
C ASP A 319 31.81 29.05 1.92
N LYS A 320 32.09 28.31 0.83
CA LYS A 320 31.56 26.96 0.59
C LYS A 320 31.84 25.97 1.73
N LYS A 321 33.04 26.05 2.33
CA LYS A 321 33.43 25.18 3.47
C LYS A 321 32.53 25.41 4.69
N LYS A 322 32.11 26.67 4.91
CA LYS A 322 31.24 27.03 6.02
C LYS A 322 29.82 26.58 5.77
N LEU A 323 29.32 26.73 4.53
CA LEU A 323 28.03 26.16 4.13
C LEU A 323 28.02 24.63 4.33
N ALA A 324 29.06 23.94 3.85
CA ALA A 324 29.20 22.50 4.03
C ALA A 324 29.25 22.10 5.53
N PHE A 325 29.94 22.88 6.36
CA PHE A 325 29.98 22.64 7.81
C PHE A 325 28.61 22.81 8.47
N VAL A 326 27.84 23.84 8.09
CA VAL A 326 26.47 24.01 8.59
C VAL A 326 25.61 22.82 8.19
N ILE A 327 25.67 22.42 6.92
CA ILE A 327 24.84 21.34 6.40
C ILE A 327 25.20 20.00 7.05
N LEU A 328 26.46 19.58 6.99
CA LEU A 328 26.89 18.29 7.57
C LEU A 328 26.85 18.29 9.11
N GLY A 329 27.02 19.46 9.73
CA GLY A 329 27.06 19.59 11.19
C GLY A 329 25.68 19.71 11.83
N MET A 330 24.71 20.34 11.16
CA MET A 330 23.41 20.64 11.75
C MET A 330 22.24 20.00 11.00
N PHE A 331 22.39 19.69 9.71
CA PHE A 331 21.31 19.21 8.83
C PHE A 331 21.70 17.90 8.13
N ASP A 332 22.46 17.02 8.77
CA ASP A 332 22.59 15.66 8.25
C ASP A 332 21.24 14.93 8.27
N ALA A 333 21.13 13.84 7.50
CA ALA A 333 19.87 13.12 7.32
C ALA A 333 19.24 12.71 8.66
N ASP A 334 20.07 12.22 9.59
CA ASP A 334 19.64 11.79 10.93
C ASP A 334 19.06 12.95 11.75
N LYS A 335 19.69 14.13 11.72
CA LYS A 335 19.20 15.34 12.40
C LYS A 335 17.96 15.92 11.74
N ILE A 336 17.81 15.79 10.43
CA ILE A 336 16.58 16.18 9.76
C ILE A 336 15.42 15.37 10.36
N ASP A 337 15.56 14.06 10.49
CA ASP A 337 14.48 13.19 10.98
C ASP A 337 14.26 13.26 12.49
N SER A 338 15.34 13.35 13.26
CA SER A 338 15.30 13.28 14.73
C SER A 338 15.11 14.63 15.41
N PHE A 339 15.50 15.74 14.77
CA PHE A 339 15.48 17.06 15.38
C PHE A 339 14.67 18.09 14.59
N TRP A 340 14.98 18.31 13.31
CA TRP A 340 14.34 19.39 12.53
C TRP A 340 12.89 19.08 12.16
N PHE A 341 12.61 17.86 11.69
CA PHE A 341 11.26 17.45 11.34
C PHE A 341 10.33 17.50 12.57
N PRO A 342 10.68 16.93 13.74
CA PRO A 342 9.84 17.02 14.94
C PRO A 342 9.67 18.44 15.45
N ARG A 343 10.69 19.28 15.34
CA ARG A 343 10.61 20.69 15.72
C ARG A 343 9.52 21.44 14.98
N TYR A 344 9.32 21.14 13.70
CA TYR A 344 8.35 21.83 12.85
C TYR A 344 6.98 21.14 12.79
N MET A 345 6.95 19.81 12.84
CA MET A 345 5.73 19.01 12.74
C MET A 345 5.12 18.66 14.09
N GLY A 346 5.84 18.88 15.20
CA GLY A 346 5.43 18.46 16.55
C GLY A 346 5.46 16.94 16.75
N ARG A 347 6.02 16.16 15.81
CA ARG A 347 5.99 14.70 15.79
C ARG A 347 7.20 14.10 15.04
N PRO A 348 7.61 12.85 15.34
CA PRO A 348 8.67 12.19 14.57
C PRO A 348 8.29 12.04 13.09
N ALA A 349 9.31 12.04 12.23
CA ALA A 349 9.16 11.63 10.83
C ALA A 349 8.81 10.14 10.78
N MET A 350 7.51 9.84 10.82
CA MET A 350 7.03 8.47 10.64
C MET A 350 7.05 8.15 9.16
N ILE A 351 8.11 7.51 8.70
CA ILE A 351 8.08 6.80 7.42
C ILE A 351 6.88 5.85 7.49
N PRO A 352 5.93 5.88 6.52
CA PRO A 352 4.81 4.94 6.52
C PRO A 352 5.41 3.56 6.74
N PRO A 353 4.88 2.78 7.70
CA PRO A 353 5.54 1.56 8.15
C PRO A 353 5.86 0.71 6.93
N ASP A 354 7.05 0.09 6.96
CA ASP A 354 7.36 -1.03 6.09
C ASP A 354 6.12 -1.92 5.96
N PRO A 355 5.84 -2.47 4.76
CA PRO A 355 4.64 -3.27 4.53
C PRO A 355 4.43 -4.17 5.74
N PRO A 356 3.22 -4.17 6.34
CA PRO A 356 2.96 -4.89 7.58
C PRO A 356 3.50 -6.30 7.40
N ALA A 357 4.13 -6.84 8.46
CA ALA A 357 4.72 -8.17 8.42
C ALA A 357 3.82 -9.11 7.62
N GLU A 358 4.40 -9.88 6.69
CA GLU A 358 3.67 -10.76 5.76
C GLU A 358 2.58 -11.58 6.45
N TYR A 359 2.76 -11.83 7.75
CA TYR A 359 1.82 -12.46 8.64
C TYR A 359 1.39 -11.48 9.74
N THR A 360 0.16 -10.99 9.64
CA THR A 360 -0.53 -10.31 10.76
C THR A 360 -1.78 -11.10 11.15
N TYR A 361 -2.00 -11.25 12.45
CA TYR A 361 -3.22 -11.86 12.96
C TYR A 361 -4.30 -10.78 13.06
N THR A 362 -5.25 -10.76 12.14
CA THR A 362 -6.43 -9.90 12.28
C THR A 362 -7.61 -10.73 12.81
N PRO A 363 -8.40 -10.20 13.76
CA PRO A 363 -9.57 -10.90 14.25
C PRO A 363 -10.58 -11.12 13.11
N PHE A 364 -11.17 -12.31 13.04
CA PHE A 364 -12.20 -12.58 12.03
C PHE A 364 -13.39 -11.63 12.20
N SER A 365 -13.71 -10.91 11.11
CA SER A 365 -14.96 -10.19 11.02
C SER A 365 -16.14 -11.15 11.08
N LEU A 366 -17.25 -10.73 11.71
CA LEU A 366 -18.52 -11.47 11.69
C LEU A 366 -19.00 -11.74 10.26
N ASN A 367 -18.62 -10.90 9.30
CA ASN A 367 -18.91 -11.08 7.87
C ASN A 367 -18.27 -12.35 7.29
N TYR A 368 -17.21 -12.89 7.90
CA TYR A 368 -16.62 -14.17 7.50
C TYR A 368 -17.53 -15.35 7.87
N PHE A 369 -18.26 -15.25 8.99
CA PHE A 369 -19.13 -16.32 9.49
C PHE A 369 -20.52 -16.38 8.82
N VAL A 370 -20.85 -15.42 7.95
CA VAL A 370 -22.14 -15.35 7.24
C VAL A 370 -22.45 -16.64 6.48
N ILE A 371 -21.43 -17.33 5.96
CA ILE A 371 -21.59 -18.60 5.24
C ILE A 371 -22.16 -19.69 6.16
N PHE A 372 -21.69 -19.78 7.41
CA PHE A 372 -22.21 -20.77 8.36
C PHE A 372 -23.67 -20.50 8.71
N PHE A 373 -24.03 -19.23 8.89
CA PHE A 373 -25.43 -18.85 9.10
C PHE A 373 -26.31 -19.14 7.88
N ALA A 374 -25.79 -18.91 6.67
CA ALA A 374 -26.50 -19.24 5.43
C ALA A 374 -26.73 -20.75 5.29
N LEU A 375 -25.71 -21.58 5.50
CA LEU A 375 -25.81 -23.04 5.46
C LEU A 375 -26.77 -23.58 6.53
N LEU A 376 -26.71 -23.03 7.74
CA LEU A 376 -27.63 -23.39 8.82
C LEU A 376 -29.08 -23.02 8.47
N GLY A 377 -29.30 -21.83 7.90
CA GLY A 377 -30.61 -21.38 7.44
C GLY A 377 -31.20 -22.28 6.36
N VAL A 378 -30.42 -22.57 5.31
CA VAL A 378 -30.83 -23.46 4.22
C VAL A 378 -31.08 -24.88 4.73
N GLY A 379 -30.18 -25.43 5.56
CA GLY A 379 -30.33 -26.76 6.14
C GLY A 379 -31.58 -26.89 7.02
N SER A 380 -31.88 -25.86 7.79
CA SER A 380 -33.10 -25.80 8.61
C SER A 380 -34.36 -25.77 7.75
N ALA A 381 -34.37 -24.99 6.67
CA ALA A 381 -35.49 -24.94 5.72
C ALA A 381 -35.71 -26.30 5.02
N LEU A 382 -34.64 -26.94 4.56
CA LEU A 382 -34.72 -28.27 3.95
C LEU A 382 -35.23 -29.34 4.92
N SER A 383 -34.81 -29.28 6.19
CA SER A 383 -35.30 -30.19 7.24
C SER A 383 -36.82 -30.10 7.40
N VAL A 384 -37.37 -28.87 7.42
CA VAL A 384 -38.83 -28.65 7.48
C VAL A 384 -39.54 -29.23 6.25
N ILE A 385 -38.98 -29.05 5.05
CA ILE A 385 -39.56 -29.60 3.82
C ILE A 385 -39.59 -31.14 3.87
N VAL A 386 -38.48 -31.77 4.25
CA VAL A 386 -38.40 -33.24 4.37
C VAL A 386 -39.41 -33.76 5.39
N PHE A 387 -39.54 -33.09 6.54
CA PHE A 387 -40.53 -33.43 7.55
C PHE A 387 -41.98 -33.34 7.03
N LEU A 388 -42.31 -32.28 6.30
CA LEU A 388 -43.64 -32.14 5.68
C LEU A 388 -43.89 -33.23 4.63
N LEU A 389 -42.90 -33.55 3.80
CA LEU A 389 -42.99 -34.64 2.82
C LEU A 389 -43.18 -35.99 3.50
N GLU A 390 -42.51 -36.24 4.61
CA GLU A 390 -42.66 -37.46 5.40
C GLU A 390 -44.07 -37.57 6.01
N ILE A 391 -44.62 -36.47 6.55
CA ILE A 391 -46.02 -36.43 7.01
C ILE A 391 -46.99 -36.74 5.87
N LEU A 392 -46.82 -36.10 4.71
CA LEU A 392 -47.67 -36.32 3.54
C LEU A 392 -47.59 -37.76 3.05
N TRP A 393 -46.37 -38.31 3.00
CA TRP A 393 -46.12 -39.70 2.64
C TRP A 393 -46.80 -40.68 3.59
N HIS A 394 -46.66 -40.49 4.90
CA HIS A 394 -47.30 -41.33 5.91
C HIS A 394 -48.83 -41.25 5.84
N ARG A 395 -49.39 -40.05 5.62
CA ARG A 395 -50.83 -39.85 5.45
C ARG A 395 -51.37 -40.52 4.18
N HIS A 396 -50.63 -40.46 3.08
CA HIS A 396 -51.01 -41.12 1.84
C HIS A 396 -50.94 -42.65 1.98
N ARG A 397 -49.89 -43.17 2.60
CA ARG A 397 -49.70 -44.60 2.85
C ARG A 397 -50.79 -45.18 3.75
N SER A 398 -51.21 -44.47 4.79
CA SER A 398 -52.30 -44.90 5.67
C SER A 398 -53.67 -44.88 4.98
N SER A 399 -53.84 -44.06 3.93
CA SER A 399 -55.06 -44.07 3.11
C SER A 399 -55.10 -45.23 2.09
N ILE A 400 -53.95 -45.71 1.62
CA ILE A 400 -53.87 -46.81 0.64
C ILE A 400 -53.89 -48.18 1.33
N VAL A 401 -53.21 -48.29 2.47
CA VAL A 401 -53.19 -49.51 3.28
C VAL A 401 -54.08 -49.25 4.49
N PRO A 402 -55.40 -49.54 4.42
CA PRO A 402 -56.22 -49.52 5.61
C PRO A 402 -55.60 -50.49 6.60
N PHE A 403 -55.12 -49.96 7.71
CA PHE A 403 -54.55 -50.74 8.80
C PHE A 403 -55.65 -51.68 9.31
N ASP A 404 -55.61 -52.96 8.93
CA ASP A 404 -56.47 -53.97 9.52
C ASP A 404 -55.99 -54.19 10.96
N LEU A 405 -56.59 -53.43 11.89
CA LEU A 405 -56.33 -53.47 13.33
C LEU A 405 -56.52 -54.86 13.97
N ARG A 406 -56.92 -55.89 13.20
CA ARG A 406 -57.12 -57.26 13.67
C ARG A 406 -55.85 -58.05 13.97
N VAL A 407 -54.65 -57.58 13.59
CA VAL A 407 -53.41 -58.39 13.74
C VAL A 407 -52.58 -58.05 14.99
N VAL A 408 -52.94 -57.04 15.79
CA VAL A 408 -52.17 -56.65 17.00
C VAL A 408 -52.77 -57.19 18.32
N CYS A 409 -53.87 -57.95 18.27
CA CYS A 409 -54.39 -58.68 19.44
C CYS A 409 -54.27 -60.20 19.29
N ARG A 410 -53.07 -60.71 18.98
CA ARG A 410 -52.72 -62.12 19.19
C ARG A 410 -51.38 -62.28 19.88
#